data_AF-A0A831VNI2-F1
#
_entry.id   AF-A0A831VNI2-F1
#
_cell.length_a   1.000
_cell.length_b   1.000
_cell.length_c   1.000
_cell.angle_alpha   90.00
_cell.angle_beta   90.00
_cell.angle_gamma   90.00
#
_symmetry.space_group_name_H-M   'P 1'
#
loop_
_entity.id
_entity.type
_entity.pdbx_description
1 polymer ?
#
loop_
_entity_poly.entity_id
_entity_poly.type
_entity_poly.pdbx_seq_one_letter_code
_entity_poly.pdbx_strand_id
1 'polypeptide(L)'
;MKTIIYILILVAVSCQPQELFVNYDNFEINIPGTPGPWIKYHDKYFCYFRTDNDQFNSASNHQFYIIAENGEINTKVDVPQAIQKNYYDLYIKNDTLFTTEYYNHNTFYLDLSTNTWIETRKGIDLYFADKDYSVYSLDFGEWGGSTWFEDRQTKNQYEIGVSTPIVNRLNETYYLTSGTSILKIDNPKRLDKSEEPYDYKKAVLDKDYHKESNYSTNGAETVFEYSDNDYFNPTFSIATSFIQDNKLYHLYKDSISTKIGRIENNDLIPIYTLKSNIRPFIRYYDTRNPIQNKNSQTLQFKTNQENVYGLIVINENDINIITFDNKYKEPVYGKNELNEWVEKSLEFFSSNLDNLHISEIDSLEKKIKATDVTQKHKISTYRLEGMDVETPRIYRKIESDTLKLITMYYYGTIEKEIELIHLEWVLNNKNTSLYESLRSTIKKDKKANPFEPKFICISNYLTAKFGKPSSIKKESNGFEQKWIADKLIIVLDYSGNVQLTIQHK
;
A
#
# COMPACT_ATOMS: atom_id res chain seq x y z
N MET A 1 -39.61 36.44 62.35
CA MET A 1 -39.06 36.84 61.03
C MET A 1 -37.74 36.12 60.82
N LYS A 2 -37.67 35.17 59.90
CA LYS A 2 -36.43 34.45 59.55
C LYS A 2 -35.91 35.04 58.24
N THR A 3 -34.74 35.68 58.30
CA THR A 3 -34.03 36.20 57.13
C THR A 3 -33.35 35.03 56.44
N ILE A 4 -33.83 34.64 55.26
CA ILE A 4 -33.17 33.67 54.39
C ILE A 4 -32.23 34.45 53.49
N ILE A 5 -30.93 34.24 53.67
CA ILE A 5 -29.88 34.73 52.77
C ILE A 5 -29.80 33.75 51.61
N TYR A 6 -30.21 34.17 50.41
CA TYR A 6 -29.92 33.45 49.18
C TYR A 6 -28.49 33.75 48.76
N ILE A 7 -27.61 32.76 48.89
CA ILE A 7 -26.28 32.79 48.29
C ILE A 7 -26.46 32.41 46.82
N LEU A 8 -26.35 33.40 45.93
CA LEU A 8 -26.23 33.18 44.49
C LEU A 8 -24.81 32.67 44.21
N ILE A 9 -24.65 31.38 43.92
CA ILE A 9 -23.42 30.84 43.35
C ILE A 9 -23.49 31.09 41.83
N LEU A 10 -22.87 32.18 41.39
CA LEU A 10 -22.56 32.41 39.98
C LEU A 10 -21.43 31.45 39.58
N VAL A 11 -21.78 30.31 38.99
CA VAL A 11 -20.81 29.47 38.29
C VAL A 11 -20.53 30.16 36.96
N ALA A 12 -19.49 30.99 36.95
CA ALA A 12 -18.90 31.46 35.70
C ALA A 12 -18.28 30.24 35.00
N VAL A 13 -19.04 29.63 34.08
CA VAL A 13 -18.47 28.72 33.09
C VAL A 13 -17.59 29.58 32.19
N SER A 14 -16.32 29.70 32.56
CA SER A 14 -15.27 30.17 31.67
C SER A 14 -15.25 29.22 30.48
N CYS A 15 -15.94 29.60 29.41
CA CYS A 15 -15.75 29.02 28.09
C CYS A 15 -14.32 29.40 27.67
N GLN A 16 -13.32 28.62 28.10
CA GLN A 16 -12.01 28.73 27.49
C GLN A 16 -12.20 28.34 26.02
N PRO A 17 -11.75 29.17 25.07
CA PRO A 17 -11.82 28.81 23.67
C PRO A 17 -11.08 27.48 23.48
N GLN A 18 -11.70 26.56 22.77
CA GLN A 18 -11.11 25.26 22.48
C GLN A 18 -9.86 25.48 21.63
N GLU A 19 -8.67 25.09 22.13
CA GLU A 19 -7.39 25.34 21.44
C GLU A 19 -7.30 24.60 20.09
N LEU A 20 -7.99 23.47 19.94
CA LEU A 20 -8.01 22.64 18.73
C LEU A 20 -9.41 22.07 18.46
N PHE A 21 -9.88 22.16 17.22
CA PHE A 21 -11.13 21.55 16.77
C PHE A 21 -10.83 20.19 16.15
N VAL A 22 -11.24 19.12 16.84
CA VAL A 22 -11.01 17.75 16.35
C VAL A 22 -12.32 17.13 15.91
N ASN A 23 -12.46 16.89 14.60
CA ASN A 23 -13.63 16.27 14.00
C ASN A 23 -13.35 14.83 13.58
N TYR A 24 -14.40 14.02 13.49
CA TYR A 24 -14.32 12.61 13.11
C TYR A 24 -15.33 12.32 12.02
N ASP A 25 -14.82 11.92 10.85
CA ASP A 25 -15.62 11.49 9.72
C ASP A 25 -15.38 10.01 9.44
N ASN A 26 -16.42 9.31 9.02
CA ASN A 26 -16.36 7.89 8.68
C ASN A 26 -17.02 7.67 7.33
N PHE A 27 -16.31 6.99 6.43
CA PHE A 27 -16.78 6.65 5.10
C PHE A 27 -16.66 5.16 4.87
N GLU A 28 -17.64 4.59 4.17
CA GLU A 28 -17.54 3.22 3.68
C GLU A 28 -16.99 3.25 2.24
N ILE A 29 -16.01 2.40 1.97
CA ILE A 29 -15.45 2.22 0.62
C ILE A 29 -15.45 0.74 0.26
N ASN A 30 -15.31 0.43 -1.02
CA ASN A 30 -15.28 -0.94 -1.52
C ASN A 30 -14.20 -1.09 -2.60
N ILE A 31 -12.94 -1.04 -2.17
CA ILE A 31 -11.78 -1.05 -3.07
C ILE A 31 -10.95 -2.32 -2.84
N PRO A 32 -10.62 -3.09 -3.90
CA PRO A 32 -9.76 -4.26 -3.77
C PRO A 32 -8.34 -3.91 -3.32
N GLY A 33 -7.78 -4.76 -2.45
CA GLY A 33 -6.38 -4.70 -2.04
C GLY A 33 -6.14 -3.95 -0.74
N THR A 34 -4.88 -3.57 -0.54
CA THR A 34 -4.37 -2.89 0.66
C THR A 34 -4.03 -1.44 0.34
N PRO A 35 -4.28 -0.47 1.25
CA PRO A 35 -3.96 0.93 1.00
C PRO A 35 -2.45 1.13 0.83
N GLY A 36 -2.05 1.91 -0.18
CA GLY A 36 -0.71 2.49 -0.39
C GLY A 36 -0.59 3.91 0.19
N PRO A 37 0.19 4.82 -0.42
CA PRO A 37 0.21 6.25 -0.10
C PRO A 37 -1.09 6.99 -0.42
N TRP A 38 -1.54 7.85 0.50
CA TRP A 38 -2.85 8.53 0.49
C TRP A 38 -2.71 9.99 0.92
N ILE A 39 -3.50 10.89 0.31
CA ILE A 39 -3.47 12.33 0.60
C ILE A 39 -4.84 12.98 0.36
N LYS A 40 -5.20 14.03 1.14
CA LYS A 40 -6.35 14.90 0.86
C LYS A 40 -5.87 16.09 0.03
N TYR A 41 -6.57 16.41 -1.06
CA TYR A 41 -6.28 17.57 -1.89
C TYR A 41 -7.57 18.07 -2.57
N HIS A 42 -7.83 19.39 -2.55
CA HIS A 42 -9.03 20.00 -3.16
C HIS A 42 -10.33 19.22 -2.87
N ASP A 43 -10.59 18.93 -1.58
CA ASP A 43 -11.78 18.22 -1.09
C ASP A 43 -12.00 16.83 -1.71
N LYS A 44 -10.91 16.19 -2.13
CA LYS A 44 -10.89 14.81 -2.63
C LYS A 44 -9.78 14.03 -1.95
N TYR A 45 -9.93 12.72 -1.94
CA TYR A 45 -8.89 11.79 -1.49
C TYR A 45 -8.23 11.14 -2.70
N PHE A 46 -6.91 11.15 -2.71
CA PHE A 46 -6.09 10.54 -3.74
C PHE A 46 -5.34 9.39 -3.11
N CYS A 47 -5.56 8.18 -3.60
CA CYS A 47 -5.10 6.99 -2.89
C CYS A 47 -4.63 5.90 -3.83
N TYR A 48 -3.46 5.35 -3.50
CA TYR A 48 -2.99 4.10 -4.07
C TYR A 48 -3.58 2.90 -3.33
N PHE A 49 -3.82 1.84 -4.08
CA PHE A 49 -4.15 0.51 -3.58
C PHE A 49 -3.30 -0.54 -4.26
N ARG A 50 -2.91 -1.54 -3.48
CA ARG A 50 -2.07 -2.64 -3.92
C ARG A 50 -2.84 -3.95 -3.82
N THR A 51 -3.00 -4.65 -4.93
CA THR A 51 -3.52 -6.02 -4.97
C THR A 51 -2.38 -7.02 -5.03
N ASP A 52 -2.60 -8.20 -4.46
CA ASP A 52 -1.64 -9.30 -4.55
C ASP A 52 -1.57 -9.87 -5.98
N ASN A 53 -0.49 -10.59 -6.26
CA ASN A 53 -0.27 -11.30 -7.53
C ASN A 53 -0.26 -12.82 -7.32
N ASP A 54 -0.95 -13.28 -6.28
CA ASP A 54 -1.07 -14.69 -5.93
C ASP A 54 0.28 -15.40 -5.73
N GLN A 55 0.43 -16.62 -6.27
CA GLN A 55 1.65 -17.44 -6.24
C GLN A 55 2.73 -16.99 -7.23
N PHE A 56 2.45 -15.98 -8.04
CA PHE A 56 3.38 -15.50 -9.05
C PHE A 56 4.30 -14.47 -8.40
N ASN A 57 5.61 -14.77 -8.33
CA ASN A 57 6.65 -13.96 -7.66
C ASN A 57 6.93 -12.61 -8.35
N SER A 58 5.91 -11.81 -8.62
CA SER A 58 6.02 -10.52 -9.28
C SER A 58 5.60 -9.38 -8.38
N ALA A 59 6.02 -8.16 -8.74
CA ALA A 59 5.64 -6.95 -8.05
C ALA A 59 4.13 -6.74 -8.15
N SER A 60 3.49 -6.63 -6.98
CA SER A 60 2.05 -6.37 -6.80
C SER A 60 1.50 -5.32 -7.77
N ASN A 61 0.24 -5.48 -8.20
CA ASN A 61 -0.40 -4.49 -9.07
C ASN A 61 -0.90 -3.28 -8.26
N HIS A 62 -0.56 -2.08 -8.73
CA HIS A 62 -0.93 -0.82 -8.07
C HIS A 62 -2.00 -0.11 -8.87
N GLN A 63 -3.00 0.37 -8.15
CA GLN A 63 -4.18 1.05 -8.65
C GLN A 63 -4.27 2.41 -7.97
N PHE A 64 -4.70 3.43 -8.70
CA PHE A 64 -4.88 4.76 -8.14
C PHE A 64 -6.33 5.20 -8.28
N TYR A 65 -6.88 5.72 -7.18
CA TYR A 65 -8.27 6.14 -7.10
C TYR A 65 -8.35 7.60 -6.65
N ILE A 66 -9.34 8.30 -7.21
CA ILE A 66 -9.78 9.62 -6.75
C ILE A 66 -11.16 9.43 -6.12
N ILE A 67 -11.27 9.71 -4.82
CA ILE A 67 -12.48 9.54 -4.02
C ILE A 67 -13.02 10.93 -3.67
N ALA A 68 -14.33 11.14 -3.83
CA ALA A 68 -15.02 12.34 -3.37
C ALA A 68 -14.99 12.47 -1.84
N GLU A 69 -15.27 13.68 -1.35
CA GLU A 69 -15.33 13.93 0.10
C GLU A 69 -16.37 13.05 0.83
N ASN A 70 -17.45 12.66 0.14
CA ASN A 70 -18.49 11.78 0.67
C ASN A 70 -18.11 10.28 0.66
N GLY A 71 -16.92 9.91 0.18
CA GLY A 71 -16.47 8.52 0.07
C GLY A 71 -16.79 7.83 -1.26
N GLU A 72 -17.49 8.48 -2.19
CA GLU A 72 -17.77 7.91 -3.51
C GLU A 72 -16.50 7.83 -4.37
N ILE A 73 -16.28 6.68 -5.01
CA ILE A 73 -15.13 6.46 -5.88
C ILE A 73 -15.44 7.09 -7.24
N ASN A 74 -14.87 8.26 -7.51
CA ASN A 74 -15.13 9.03 -8.73
C ASN A 74 -14.42 8.43 -9.95
N THR A 75 -13.14 8.09 -9.78
CA THR A 75 -12.25 7.78 -10.90
C THR A 75 -11.20 6.76 -10.50
N LYS A 76 -10.91 5.82 -11.40
CA LYS A 76 -9.70 4.98 -11.36
C LYS A 76 -8.74 5.49 -12.43
N VAL A 77 -7.49 5.74 -12.05
CA VAL A 77 -6.43 6.24 -12.93
C VAL A 77 -5.39 5.15 -13.17
N ASP A 78 -4.95 5.02 -14.42
CA ASP A 78 -3.87 4.10 -14.77
C ASP A 78 -2.55 4.57 -14.14
N VAL A 79 -1.87 3.65 -13.46
CA VAL A 79 -0.62 3.94 -12.76
C VAL A 79 0.57 3.63 -13.68
N PRO A 80 1.46 4.60 -13.96
CA PRO A 80 2.64 4.42 -14.80
C PRO A 80 3.47 3.18 -14.43
N GLN A 81 4.01 2.50 -15.44
CA GLN A 81 4.78 1.26 -15.24
C GLN A 81 5.98 1.45 -14.30
N ALA A 82 6.60 2.62 -14.30
CA ALA A 82 7.71 2.94 -13.40
C ALA A 82 7.31 2.88 -11.91
N ILE A 83 6.05 3.21 -11.59
CA ILE A 83 5.48 3.23 -10.23
C ILE A 83 4.89 1.86 -9.84
N GLN A 84 4.74 0.94 -10.79
CA GLN A 84 4.25 -0.43 -10.54
C GLN A 84 5.26 -1.33 -9.80
N LYS A 85 6.23 -0.71 -9.12
CA LYS A 85 7.25 -1.32 -8.27
C LYS A 85 7.00 -0.93 -6.81
N ASN A 86 7.72 -1.54 -5.89
CA ASN A 86 7.65 -1.16 -4.49
C ASN A 86 8.34 0.20 -4.25
N TYR A 87 7.84 0.94 -3.26
CA TYR A 87 8.42 2.19 -2.71
C TYR A 87 8.29 3.42 -3.62
N TYR A 88 7.30 4.26 -3.29
CA TYR A 88 7.09 5.58 -3.85
C TYR A 88 6.30 6.42 -2.84
N ASP A 89 6.36 7.72 -3.02
CA ASP A 89 5.61 8.71 -2.25
C ASP A 89 4.41 9.26 -3.04
N LEU A 90 3.55 9.98 -2.32
CA LEU A 90 2.47 10.78 -2.88
C LEU A 90 2.41 12.11 -2.13
N TYR A 91 2.75 13.20 -2.81
CA TYR A 91 2.92 14.49 -2.17
C TYR A 91 2.38 15.65 -3.00
N ILE A 92 2.05 16.75 -2.34
CA ILE A 92 1.64 17.99 -2.99
C ILE A 92 2.80 18.98 -2.96
N LYS A 93 3.04 19.62 -4.10
CA LYS A 93 4.01 20.71 -4.21
C LYS A 93 3.48 21.75 -5.19
N ASN A 94 3.49 23.02 -4.81
CA ASN A 94 3.01 24.12 -5.66
C ASN A 94 1.60 23.89 -6.23
N ASP A 95 0.67 23.43 -5.38
CA ASP A 95 -0.71 23.09 -5.79
C ASP A 95 -0.75 22.09 -6.97
N THR A 96 0.12 21.08 -6.93
CA THR A 96 0.14 19.99 -7.89
C THR A 96 0.47 18.70 -7.16
N LEU A 97 -0.23 17.62 -7.52
CA LEU A 97 -0.03 16.30 -6.95
C LEU A 97 1.07 15.55 -7.72
N PHE A 98 2.06 15.04 -6.99
CA PHE A 98 3.19 14.31 -7.52
C PHE A 98 3.34 12.94 -6.88
N THR A 99 4.04 12.08 -7.59
CA THR A 99 4.52 10.79 -7.08
C THR A 99 5.90 10.52 -7.66
N THR A 100 6.79 9.97 -6.84
CA THR A 100 8.17 9.64 -7.22
C THR A 100 8.53 8.26 -6.72
N GLU A 101 9.02 7.39 -7.62
CA GLU A 101 9.53 6.07 -7.23
C GLU A 101 10.95 6.13 -6.70
N TYR A 102 11.27 5.25 -5.74
CA TYR A 102 12.51 5.35 -4.97
C TYR A 102 13.79 5.05 -5.77
N TYR A 103 13.79 4.10 -6.69
CA TYR A 103 15.05 3.55 -7.23
C TYR A 103 15.68 4.38 -8.35
N ASN A 104 14.87 4.91 -9.26
CA ASN A 104 15.37 5.78 -10.33
C ASN A 104 14.85 7.21 -10.20
N HIS A 105 14.04 7.51 -9.18
CA HIS A 105 13.44 8.82 -8.96
C HIS A 105 12.62 9.31 -10.16
N ASN A 106 12.02 8.39 -10.93
CA ASN A 106 11.06 8.78 -11.96
C ASN A 106 9.89 9.50 -11.28
N THR A 107 9.65 10.73 -11.70
CA THR A 107 8.69 11.63 -11.07
C THR A 107 7.55 11.92 -12.04
N PHE A 108 6.32 11.87 -11.53
CA PHE A 108 5.12 12.14 -12.31
C PHE A 108 4.26 13.15 -11.57
N TYR A 109 3.56 14.00 -12.31
CA TYR A 109 2.46 14.79 -11.76
C TYR A 109 1.13 14.31 -12.33
N LEU A 110 0.06 14.45 -11.55
CA LEU A 110 -1.29 14.09 -11.99
C LEU A 110 -1.94 15.30 -12.67
N ASP A 111 -2.21 15.20 -13.96
CA ASP A 111 -3.08 16.14 -14.64
C ASP A 111 -4.54 15.80 -14.31
N LEU A 112 -5.20 16.65 -13.51
CA LEU A 112 -6.57 16.45 -13.07
C LEU A 112 -7.60 16.71 -14.18
N SER A 113 -7.23 17.35 -15.28
CA SER A 113 -8.15 17.60 -16.40
C SER A 113 -8.35 16.35 -17.26
N THR A 114 -7.31 15.54 -17.41
CA THR A 114 -7.30 14.28 -18.17
C THR A 114 -7.32 13.05 -17.26
N ASN A 115 -7.08 13.23 -15.95
CA ASN A 115 -6.83 12.15 -14.99
C ASN A 115 -5.69 11.22 -15.43
N THR A 116 -4.57 11.78 -15.86
CA THR A 116 -3.40 11.02 -16.30
C THR A 116 -2.13 11.46 -15.61
N TRP A 117 -1.29 10.50 -15.25
CA TRP A 117 0.07 10.78 -14.78
C TRP A 117 0.98 11.18 -15.94
N ILE A 118 1.66 12.31 -15.81
CA ILE A 118 2.59 12.84 -16.81
C ILE A 118 3.99 12.86 -16.20
N GLU A 119 4.93 12.21 -16.89
CA GLU A 119 6.34 12.19 -16.48
C GLU A 119 6.93 13.60 -16.52
N THR A 120 7.76 13.92 -15.54
CA THR A 120 8.41 15.22 -15.41
C THR A 120 9.83 15.07 -14.89
N ARG A 121 10.54 16.20 -14.76
CA ARG A 121 11.88 16.23 -14.18
C ARG A 121 11.87 15.61 -12.78
N LYS A 122 12.94 14.88 -12.46
CA LYS A 122 13.12 14.25 -11.14
C LYS A 122 12.94 15.27 -10.01
N GLY A 123 12.15 14.90 -9.01
CA GLY A 123 11.87 15.74 -7.84
C GLY A 123 13.11 15.97 -7.00
N ILE A 124 13.24 17.16 -6.41
CA ILE A 124 14.28 17.47 -5.42
C ILE A 124 13.77 17.14 -4.00
N ASP A 125 14.64 16.65 -3.12
CA ASP A 125 14.30 16.31 -1.72
C ASP A 125 14.30 17.54 -0.80
N LEU A 126 13.61 18.60 -1.23
CA LEU A 126 13.39 19.79 -0.41
C LEU A 126 12.29 19.47 0.61
N TYR A 127 12.62 19.48 1.91
CA TYR A 127 11.68 19.20 3.01
C TYR A 127 10.98 20.46 3.49
N PHE A 128 11.73 21.55 3.56
CA PHE A 128 11.24 22.83 4.05
C PHE A 128 12.01 23.96 3.39
N ALA A 129 11.36 25.11 3.24
CA ALA A 129 11.98 26.30 2.69
C ALA A 129 11.30 27.55 3.24
N ASP A 130 12.12 28.56 3.52
CA ASP A 130 11.64 29.89 3.86
C ASP A 130 12.49 30.97 3.17
N LYS A 131 12.43 32.20 3.66
CA LYS A 131 13.18 33.32 3.08
C LYS A 131 14.70 33.17 3.24
N ASP A 132 15.17 32.48 4.29
CA ASP A 132 16.57 32.45 4.70
C ASP A 132 17.24 31.12 4.32
N TYR A 133 16.52 30.00 4.45
CA TYR A 133 17.08 28.66 4.29
C TYR A 133 16.26 27.76 3.36
N SER A 134 16.96 26.87 2.66
CA SER A 134 16.41 25.65 2.07
C SER A 134 16.86 24.46 2.92
N VAL A 135 15.94 23.57 3.29
CA VAL A 135 16.23 22.41 4.14
C VAL A 135 16.03 21.13 3.36
N TYR A 136 17.07 20.31 3.33
CA TYR A 136 17.10 19.00 2.68
C TYR A 136 17.34 17.91 3.71
N SER A 137 16.84 16.70 3.47
CA SER A 137 17.07 15.58 4.37
C SER A 137 17.07 14.26 3.62
N LEU A 138 17.97 13.36 3.99
CA LEU A 138 18.07 12.02 3.42
C LEU A 138 18.18 10.97 4.53
N ASP A 139 17.60 9.81 4.24
CA ASP A 139 17.72 8.59 5.02
C ASP A 139 18.61 7.62 4.25
N PHE A 140 19.71 7.20 4.87
CA PHE A 140 20.68 6.24 4.34
C PHE A 140 20.43 4.83 4.89
N GLY A 141 19.26 4.58 5.47
CA GLY A 141 18.85 3.28 6.00
C GLY A 141 19.53 2.97 7.33
N GLU A 142 20.21 1.82 7.40
CA GLU A 142 20.91 1.39 8.62
C GLU A 142 22.08 2.32 9.02
N TRP A 143 22.51 3.18 8.10
CA TRP A 143 23.60 4.12 8.29
C TRP A 143 23.15 5.49 8.82
N GLY A 144 21.86 5.62 9.17
CA GLY A 144 21.26 6.84 9.71
C GLY A 144 20.88 7.84 8.62
N GLY A 145 20.87 9.14 8.93
CA GLY A 145 20.44 10.16 7.99
C GLY A 145 20.78 11.56 8.47
N SER A 146 20.92 12.46 7.49
CA SER A 146 21.37 13.83 7.72
C SER A 146 20.33 14.84 7.25
N THR A 147 20.30 15.98 7.92
CA THR A 147 19.52 17.15 7.52
C THR A 147 20.45 18.33 7.29
N TRP A 148 20.30 19.01 6.15
CA TRP A 148 21.11 20.16 5.75
C TRP A 148 20.27 21.43 5.68
N PHE A 149 20.80 22.51 6.25
CA PHE A 149 20.32 23.87 6.11
C PHE A 149 21.23 24.63 5.15
N GLU A 150 20.74 24.88 3.94
CA GLU A 150 21.41 25.71 2.94
C GLU A 150 20.99 27.18 3.12
N ASP A 151 21.93 28.04 3.50
CA ASP A 151 21.72 29.49 3.54
C ASP A 151 21.50 30.01 2.11
N ARG A 152 20.33 30.61 1.85
CA ARG A 152 19.93 31.03 0.50
C ARG A 152 20.77 32.16 -0.06
N GLN A 153 21.37 32.98 0.81
CA GLN A 153 22.20 34.12 0.43
C GLN A 153 23.65 33.70 0.17
N THR A 154 24.24 32.92 1.07
CA THR A 154 25.66 32.56 1.01
C THR A 154 25.95 31.21 0.36
N LYS A 155 24.91 30.38 0.18
CA LYS A 155 25.00 28.99 -0.30
C LYS A 155 25.82 28.05 0.58
N ASN A 156 26.23 28.49 1.78
CA ASN A 156 26.84 27.60 2.76
C ASN A 156 25.79 26.63 3.29
N GLN A 157 26.20 25.38 3.48
CA GLN A 157 25.35 24.34 4.07
C GLN A 157 25.86 23.97 5.46
N TYR A 158 24.90 23.80 6.37
CA TYR A 158 25.13 23.40 7.75
C TYR A 158 24.33 22.14 8.03
N GLU A 159 24.89 21.20 8.79
CA GLU A 159 24.39 19.83 8.89
C GLU A 159 24.10 19.43 10.33
N ILE A 160 23.06 18.62 10.51
CA ILE A 160 22.70 18.00 11.78
C ILE A 160 22.27 16.54 11.57
N GLY A 161 22.59 15.70 12.55
CA GLY A 161 22.28 14.27 12.58
C GLY A 161 20.85 13.95 12.90
N VAL A 162 19.95 14.23 11.97
CA VAL A 162 18.53 13.87 12.08
C VAL A 162 18.04 13.39 10.71
N SER A 163 17.52 12.17 10.65
CA SER A 163 16.91 11.60 9.45
C SER A 163 15.49 12.12 9.25
N THR A 164 15.22 12.70 8.09
CA THR A 164 13.89 13.05 7.57
C THR A 164 12.92 13.66 8.61
N PRO A 165 13.33 14.71 9.35
CA PRO A 165 12.49 15.27 10.41
C PRO A 165 11.32 16.07 9.84
N ILE A 166 10.29 16.26 10.67
CA ILE A 166 9.32 17.33 10.45
C ILE A 166 9.98 18.64 10.88
N VAL A 167 10.07 19.59 9.94
CA VAL A 167 10.72 20.89 10.15
C VAL A 167 9.65 21.96 10.33
N ASN A 168 9.56 22.54 11.52
CA ASN A 168 8.69 23.67 11.83
C ASN A 168 9.54 24.92 12.12
N ARG A 169 9.13 26.09 11.64
CA ARG A 169 9.73 27.39 12.02
C ARG A 169 8.74 28.20 12.83
N LEU A 170 9.06 28.42 14.10
CA LEU A 170 8.27 29.24 15.02
C LEU A 170 9.08 30.49 15.37
N ASN A 171 8.62 31.64 14.92
CA ASN A 171 9.38 32.89 14.93
C ASN A 171 10.72 32.73 14.15
N GLU A 172 11.84 32.98 14.81
CA GLU A 172 13.19 32.85 14.23
C GLU A 172 13.87 31.52 14.58
N THR A 173 13.14 30.59 15.21
CA THR A 173 13.66 29.32 15.70
C THR A 173 13.10 28.15 14.89
N TYR A 174 13.97 27.20 14.54
CA TYR A 174 13.57 25.94 13.90
C TYR A 174 13.39 24.85 14.93
N TYR A 175 12.42 23.99 14.70
CA TYR A 175 12.15 22.79 15.47
C TYR A 175 12.19 21.59 14.54
N LEU A 176 13.08 20.64 14.83
CA LEU A 176 13.18 19.36 14.14
C LEU A 176 12.54 18.30 15.01
N THR A 177 11.42 17.75 14.55
CA THR A 177 10.73 16.65 15.22
C THR A 177 11.09 15.34 14.53
N SER A 178 11.69 14.44 15.30
CA SER A 178 11.93 13.04 14.92
C SER A 178 10.91 12.13 15.62
N GLY A 179 10.98 10.83 15.36
CA GLY A 179 10.09 9.85 15.99
C GLY A 179 10.15 9.83 17.52
N THR A 180 11.26 10.24 18.13
CA THR A 180 11.46 10.16 19.59
C THR A 180 11.99 11.43 20.23
N SER A 181 12.41 12.42 19.44
CA SER A 181 13.02 13.64 19.96
C SER A 181 12.56 14.89 19.23
N ILE A 182 12.68 16.03 19.91
CA ILE A 182 12.44 17.34 19.34
C ILE A 182 13.67 18.19 19.64
N LEU A 183 14.31 18.67 18.57
CA LEU A 183 15.47 19.54 18.65
C LEU A 183 15.08 20.96 18.27
N LYS A 184 15.65 21.94 18.96
CA LYS A 184 15.45 23.37 18.75
C LYS A 184 16.74 24.00 18.23
N ILE A 185 16.65 24.78 17.15
CA ILE A 185 17.79 25.42 16.48
C ILE A 185 17.48 26.91 16.32
N ASP A 186 18.09 27.74 17.18
CA ASP A 186 17.93 29.20 17.12
C ASP A 186 18.74 29.84 15.98
N ASN A 187 19.80 29.19 15.51
CA ASN A 187 20.60 29.68 14.40
C ASN A 187 21.30 28.51 13.67
N PRO A 188 20.88 28.16 12.43
CA PRO A 188 21.50 27.09 11.66
C PRO A 188 23.01 27.25 11.43
N LYS A 189 23.57 28.46 11.50
CA LYS A 189 25.02 28.71 11.36
C LYS A 189 25.85 28.20 12.54
N ARG A 190 25.21 27.80 13.63
CA ARG A 190 25.85 27.18 14.80
C ARG A 190 25.93 25.65 14.71
N LEU A 191 25.21 25.06 13.74
CA LEU A 191 25.38 23.65 13.42
C LEU A 191 26.75 23.45 12.75
N ASP A 192 27.16 22.19 12.60
CA ASP A 192 28.41 21.87 11.93
C ASP A 192 28.34 22.32 10.47
N LYS A 193 29.40 22.98 9.99
CA LYS A 193 29.50 23.29 8.55
C LYS A 193 29.67 21.97 7.80
N SER A 194 28.84 21.75 6.78
CA SER A 194 28.85 20.47 6.08
C SER A 194 30.15 20.28 5.29
N GLU A 195 30.88 19.21 5.60
CA GLU A 195 32.06 18.76 4.85
C GLU A 195 31.67 18.16 3.50
N GLU A 196 30.52 17.51 3.46
CA GLU A 196 29.85 17.02 2.27
C GLU A 196 28.46 17.65 2.12
N PRO A 197 28.38 18.86 1.54
CA PRO A 197 27.11 19.53 1.26
C PRO A 197 26.18 18.65 0.42
N TYR A 198 24.88 18.76 0.68
CA TYR A 198 23.85 18.12 -0.12
C TYR A 198 23.94 18.60 -1.58
N ASP A 199 24.05 17.64 -2.49
CA ASP A 199 23.90 17.80 -3.92
C ASP A 199 23.02 16.66 -4.43
N TYR A 200 21.93 16.98 -5.10
CA TYR A 200 20.95 15.97 -5.54
C TYR A 200 21.55 14.97 -6.55
N LYS A 201 22.42 15.41 -7.46
CA LYS A 201 23.00 14.52 -8.46
C LYS A 201 23.92 13.50 -7.79
N LYS A 202 24.75 13.96 -6.85
CA LYS A 202 25.64 13.09 -6.07
C LYS A 202 24.86 12.23 -5.08
N ALA A 203 23.99 12.82 -4.26
CA ALA A 203 23.44 12.13 -3.11
C ALA A 203 22.26 11.18 -3.42
N VAL A 204 21.63 11.35 -4.59
CA VAL A 204 20.35 10.70 -4.90
C VAL A 204 20.35 10.02 -6.27
N LEU A 205 20.99 10.63 -7.27
CA LEU A 205 21.04 10.04 -8.61
C LEU A 205 22.27 9.15 -8.84
N ASP A 206 23.34 9.35 -8.07
CA ASP A 206 24.51 8.48 -8.09
C ASP A 206 24.25 7.25 -7.23
N LYS A 207 24.36 6.08 -7.86
CA LYS A 207 24.10 4.80 -7.20
C LYS A 207 25.25 4.35 -6.31
N ASP A 208 26.43 4.92 -6.51
CA ASP A 208 27.65 4.57 -5.76
C ASP A 208 27.88 5.53 -4.59
N TYR A 209 26.97 6.48 -4.35
CA TYR A 209 27.07 7.39 -3.23
C TYR A 209 26.73 6.69 -1.91
N HIS A 210 27.70 6.72 -1.00
CA HIS A 210 27.56 6.23 0.36
C HIS A 210 28.05 7.30 1.32
N LYS A 211 27.21 7.62 2.31
CA LYS A 211 27.54 8.51 3.42
C LYS A 211 26.98 7.92 4.71
N GLU A 212 27.80 7.89 5.75
CA GLU A 212 27.33 7.64 7.10
C GLU A 212 26.73 8.93 7.67
N SER A 213 25.69 8.80 8.50
CA SER A 213 25.08 9.93 9.20
C SER A 213 26.13 10.79 9.90
N ASN A 214 26.02 12.11 9.79
CA ASN A 214 26.58 12.95 10.84
C ASN A 214 25.77 12.64 12.11
N TYR A 215 26.36 12.16 13.20
CA TYR A 215 25.62 11.89 14.44
C TYR A 215 25.60 13.10 15.39
N SER A 216 26.11 14.24 14.92
CA SER A 216 26.21 15.48 15.70
C SER A 216 24.86 16.19 15.81
N THR A 217 24.59 16.68 17.02
CA THR A 217 23.51 17.62 17.34
C THR A 217 24.05 18.99 17.75
N ASN A 218 25.31 19.30 17.42
CA ASN A 218 25.95 20.57 17.75
C ASN A 218 25.11 21.76 17.27
N GLY A 219 24.99 22.78 18.12
CA GLY A 219 24.22 23.98 17.81
C GLY A 219 22.70 23.83 17.95
N ALA A 220 22.21 22.65 18.33
CA ALA A 220 20.81 22.39 18.67
C ALA A 220 20.63 22.14 20.18
N GLU A 221 19.45 22.48 20.69
CA GLU A 221 18.97 22.19 22.04
C GLU A 221 17.94 21.07 22.00
N THR A 222 18.15 19.98 22.74
CA THR A 222 17.13 18.94 22.91
C THR A 222 16.04 19.43 23.85
N VAL A 223 14.85 19.71 23.33
CA VAL A 223 13.70 20.19 24.14
C VAL A 223 12.82 19.04 24.62
N PHE A 224 12.91 17.89 23.98
CA PHE A 224 12.25 16.66 24.38
C PHE A 224 12.98 15.45 23.80
N GLU A 225 13.10 14.39 24.57
CA GLU A 225 13.62 13.10 24.12
C GLU A 225 12.97 11.97 24.90
N TYR A 226 12.57 10.92 24.19
CA TYR A 226 12.05 9.69 24.76
C TYR A 226 12.97 8.53 24.37
N SER A 227 13.48 7.81 25.37
CA SER A 227 14.23 6.58 25.15
C SER A 227 13.29 5.38 25.17
N ASP A 228 13.25 4.65 24.06
CA ASP A 228 12.53 3.38 23.95
C ASP A 228 13.54 2.24 23.82
N ASN A 229 13.28 1.13 24.52
CA ASN A 229 14.15 -0.04 24.50
C ASN A 229 13.83 -0.99 23.33
N ASP A 230 12.70 -0.81 22.62
CA ASP A 230 12.29 -1.64 21.50
C ASP A 230 12.16 -0.81 20.20
N TYR A 231 13.17 -0.92 19.34
CA TYR A 231 13.18 -0.28 18.02
C TYR A 231 12.08 -0.80 17.08
N PHE A 232 11.71 -2.09 17.20
CA PHE A 232 10.75 -2.73 16.30
C PHE A 232 9.31 -2.49 16.73
N ASN A 233 9.06 -2.38 18.03
CA ASN A 233 7.74 -2.10 18.60
C ASN A 233 7.80 -0.96 19.61
N PRO A 234 8.12 0.27 19.16
CA PRO A 234 8.26 1.38 20.08
C PRO A 234 6.91 1.68 20.73
N THR A 235 6.94 1.71 22.05
CA THR A 235 5.86 2.12 22.93
C THR A 235 5.51 3.59 22.73
N PHE A 236 6.47 4.41 22.30
CA PHE A 236 6.28 5.83 22.05
C PHE A 236 6.75 6.22 20.65
N SER A 237 6.00 7.09 19.96
CA SER A 237 6.53 7.77 18.77
C SER A 237 5.76 9.05 18.47
N ILE A 238 6.48 10.12 18.13
CA ILE A 238 5.91 11.35 17.57
C ILE A 238 5.71 11.13 16.06
N ALA A 239 4.47 11.24 15.60
CA ALA A 239 4.10 11.06 14.20
C ALA A 239 4.28 12.34 13.39
N THR A 240 3.96 13.50 13.98
CA THR A 240 4.23 14.80 13.39
C THR A 240 4.24 15.93 14.43
N SER A 241 4.65 17.12 14.00
CA SER A 241 4.46 18.38 14.70
C SER A 241 3.93 19.48 13.81
N PHE A 242 3.18 20.41 14.37
CA PHE A 242 2.53 21.49 13.63
C PHE A 242 2.42 22.74 14.50
N ILE A 243 2.43 23.91 13.85
CA ILE A 243 2.30 25.21 14.51
C ILE A 243 0.85 25.68 14.42
N GLN A 244 0.28 26.07 15.57
CA GLN A 244 -1.02 26.73 15.64
C GLN A 244 -0.98 27.84 16.70
N ASP A 245 -1.52 29.02 16.40
CA ASP A 245 -1.57 30.17 17.31
C ASP A 245 -0.24 30.46 18.03
N ASN A 246 0.85 30.44 17.25
CA ASN A 246 2.22 30.65 17.73
C ASN A 246 2.69 29.65 18.81
N LYS A 247 2.12 28.44 18.82
CA LYS A 247 2.53 27.31 19.67
C LYS A 247 2.86 26.10 18.81
N LEU A 248 3.80 25.28 19.26
CA LEU A 248 4.17 24.01 18.62
C LEU A 248 3.42 22.86 19.29
N TYR A 249 2.70 22.08 18.50
CA TYR A 249 1.98 20.90 18.92
C TYR A 249 2.56 19.64 18.28
N HIS A 250 2.33 18.50 18.91
CA HIS A 250 2.85 17.21 18.51
C HIS A 250 1.73 16.18 18.52
N LEU A 251 1.56 15.46 17.41
CA LEU A 251 0.75 14.25 17.35
C LEU A 251 1.66 13.08 17.68
N TYR A 252 1.39 12.37 18.77
CA TYR A 252 2.24 11.29 19.23
C TYR A 252 1.42 10.10 19.73
N LYS A 253 2.01 8.92 19.73
CA LYS A 253 1.44 7.73 20.36
C LYS A 253 2.28 7.38 21.59
N ASP A 254 1.62 6.86 22.61
CA ASP A 254 2.24 6.12 23.70
C ASP A 254 1.70 4.68 23.75
N SER A 255 2.04 3.93 24.80
CA SER A 255 1.62 2.54 24.98
C SER A 255 0.11 2.36 25.13
N ILE A 256 -0.64 3.45 25.35
CA ILE A 256 -2.07 3.45 25.64
C ILE A 256 -2.85 3.98 24.43
N SER A 257 -2.45 5.11 23.85
CA SER A 257 -3.27 5.86 22.88
C SER A 257 -2.46 6.86 22.06
N THR A 258 -3.09 7.38 21.00
CA THR A 258 -2.58 8.54 20.25
C THR A 258 -3.17 9.82 20.80
N LYS A 259 -2.32 10.84 20.95
CA LYS A 259 -2.61 12.10 21.62
C LYS A 259 -2.03 13.26 20.82
N ILE A 260 -2.59 14.44 21.07
CA ILE A 260 -1.98 15.71 20.72
C ILE A 260 -1.52 16.37 22.01
N GLY A 261 -0.29 16.87 22.01
CA GLY A 261 0.31 17.53 23.16
C GLY A 261 1.23 18.65 22.76
N ARG A 262 1.76 19.35 23.76
CA ARG A 262 2.75 20.42 23.62
C ARG A 262 3.83 20.26 24.69
N ILE A 263 5.03 20.76 24.41
CA ILE A 263 6.09 20.74 25.41
C ILE A 263 5.88 21.88 26.40
N GLU A 264 5.85 21.55 27.69
CA GLU A 264 5.91 22.50 28.80
C GLU A 264 6.98 22.02 29.80
N ASN A 265 7.96 22.87 30.12
CA ASN A 265 9.05 22.51 31.05
C ASN A 265 9.77 21.18 30.70
N ASN A 266 10.05 20.96 29.40
CA ASN A 266 10.64 19.74 28.83
C ASN A 266 9.77 18.47 28.91
N ASP A 267 8.54 18.58 29.40
CA ASP A 267 7.58 17.48 29.42
C ASP A 267 6.57 17.61 28.27
N LEU A 268 6.25 16.50 27.62
CA LEU A 268 5.20 16.46 26.59
C LEU A 268 3.83 16.29 27.25
N ILE A 269 3.11 17.41 27.40
CA ILE A 269 1.83 17.45 28.10
C ILE A 269 0.69 17.18 27.11
N PRO A 270 -0.16 16.15 27.34
CA PRO A 270 -1.31 15.88 26.49
C PRO A 270 -2.39 16.94 26.68
N ILE A 271 -2.90 17.47 25.59
CA ILE A 271 -4.04 18.40 25.57
C ILE A 271 -5.29 17.78 24.94
N TYR A 272 -5.11 16.74 24.13
CA TYR A 272 -6.20 16.01 23.52
C TYR A 272 -5.81 14.53 23.30
N THR A 273 -6.74 13.62 23.53
CA THR A 273 -6.56 12.17 23.28
C THR A 273 -7.49 11.74 22.15
N LEU A 274 -6.94 11.16 21.08
CA LEU A 274 -7.74 10.69 19.95
C LEU A 274 -8.60 9.49 20.35
N LYS A 275 -9.79 9.38 19.74
CA LYS A 275 -10.68 8.21 19.92
C LYS A 275 -10.02 6.94 19.37
N SER A 276 -10.03 5.88 20.18
CA SER A 276 -9.73 4.50 19.78
C SER A 276 -8.37 4.29 19.08
N ASN A 277 -8.17 3.11 18.49
CA ASN A 277 -6.89 2.52 18.08
C ASN A 277 -6.24 3.16 16.84
N ILE A 278 -6.35 4.48 16.68
CA ILE A 278 -5.68 5.22 15.62
C ILE A 278 -4.18 5.11 15.85
N ARG A 279 -3.46 4.56 14.87
CA ARG A 279 -2.01 4.42 14.90
C ARG A 279 -1.45 5.10 13.67
N PRO A 280 -1.08 6.39 13.77
CA PRO A 280 -0.43 7.09 12.67
C PRO A 280 0.88 6.40 12.31
N PHE A 281 1.22 6.43 11.03
CA PHE A 281 2.50 5.93 10.55
C PHE A 281 2.95 6.74 9.34
N ILE A 282 4.26 6.79 9.15
CA ILE A 282 4.90 7.28 7.93
C ILE A 282 5.45 6.05 7.23
N ARG A 283 5.20 5.92 5.92
CA ARG A 283 5.74 4.78 5.14
C ARG A 283 7.21 5.03 4.86
N TYR A 284 7.97 3.94 4.76
CA TYR A 284 9.32 4.00 4.20
C TYR A 284 9.29 4.70 2.84
N TYR A 285 10.09 5.75 2.70
CA TYR A 285 10.21 6.61 1.51
C TYR A 285 9.02 7.53 1.19
N ASP A 286 8.02 7.63 2.08
CA ASP A 286 6.93 8.62 2.00
C ASP A 286 7.24 9.83 2.88
N THR A 287 8.40 10.45 2.62
CA THR A 287 8.98 11.49 3.49
C THR A 287 9.03 12.88 2.85
N ARG A 288 8.65 13.01 1.56
CA ARG A 288 8.70 14.29 0.84
C ARG A 288 7.51 15.18 1.20
N ASN A 289 7.80 16.46 1.46
CA ASN A 289 6.82 17.51 1.74
C ASN A 289 5.76 17.10 2.81
N PRO A 290 6.19 16.71 4.02
CA PRO A 290 5.24 16.34 5.07
C PRO A 290 4.37 17.52 5.51
N ILE A 291 4.89 18.75 5.39
CA ILE A 291 4.15 20.00 5.53
C ILE A 291 3.88 20.56 4.14
N GLN A 292 2.61 20.68 3.81
CA GLN A 292 2.07 21.13 2.54
C GLN A 292 1.76 22.63 2.57
N ASN A 293 1.19 23.13 1.48
CA ASN A 293 0.80 24.53 1.35
C ASN A 293 -0.05 24.99 2.55
N LYS A 294 0.22 26.21 3.03
CA LYS A 294 -0.43 26.83 4.20
C LYS A 294 -0.26 26.06 5.51
N ASN A 295 0.87 25.37 5.68
CA ASN A 295 1.16 24.55 6.88
C ASN A 295 0.19 23.38 7.11
N SER A 296 -0.54 22.97 6.08
CA SER A 296 -1.40 21.79 6.16
C SER A 296 -0.59 20.50 6.14
N GLN A 297 -1.09 19.45 6.76
CA GLN A 297 -0.43 18.15 6.81
C GLN A 297 -1.46 17.04 6.62
N THR A 298 -1.05 15.95 5.99
CA THR A 298 -1.85 14.73 5.92
C THR A 298 -1.02 13.55 6.40
N LEU A 299 -1.54 12.81 7.38
CA LEU A 299 -0.89 11.60 7.90
C LEU A 299 -1.80 10.40 7.74
N GLN A 300 -1.23 9.30 7.28
CA GLN A 300 -1.93 8.02 7.23
C GLN A 300 -1.98 7.40 8.63
N PHE A 301 -3.08 6.70 8.92
CA PHE A 301 -3.19 5.86 10.12
C PHE A 301 -3.83 4.52 9.80
N LYS A 302 -3.49 3.52 10.60
CA LYS A 302 -4.15 2.22 10.64
C LYS A 302 -4.89 2.04 11.97
N THR A 303 -5.80 1.08 12.01
CA THR A 303 -6.41 0.63 13.26
C THR A 303 -6.00 -0.81 13.57
N ASN A 304 -6.59 -1.39 14.62
CA ASN A 304 -6.45 -2.83 14.89
C ASN A 304 -7.23 -3.71 13.90
N GLN A 305 -8.15 -3.12 13.13
CA GLN A 305 -8.87 -3.81 12.07
C GLN A 305 -8.16 -3.55 10.74
N GLU A 306 -7.74 -4.59 10.04
CA GLU A 306 -6.94 -4.46 8.80
C GLU A 306 -7.67 -3.70 7.69
N ASN A 307 -9.00 -3.76 7.67
CA ASN A 307 -9.84 -3.10 6.69
C ASN A 307 -10.29 -1.69 7.10
N VAL A 308 -9.85 -1.20 8.26
CA VAL A 308 -10.17 0.15 8.76
C VAL A 308 -8.89 0.96 8.94
N TYR A 309 -8.79 2.03 8.17
CA TYR A 309 -7.61 2.90 8.06
C TYR A 309 -8.06 4.31 7.65
N GLY A 310 -7.14 5.28 7.63
CA GLY A 310 -7.56 6.64 7.34
C GLY A 310 -6.47 7.68 7.24
N LEU A 311 -6.93 8.93 7.22
CA LEU A 311 -6.10 10.13 7.16
C LEU A 311 -6.39 11.02 8.36
N ILE A 312 -5.34 11.60 8.91
CA ILE A 312 -5.39 12.75 9.83
C ILE A 312 -5.02 13.96 8.98
N VAL A 313 -5.97 14.86 8.78
CA VAL A 313 -5.75 16.11 8.06
C VAL A 313 -5.65 17.22 9.08
N ILE A 314 -4.49 17.86 9.15
CA ILE A 314 -4.20 18.98 10.04
C ILE A 314 -4.16 20.23 9.18
N ASN A 315 -5.04 21.19 9.47
CA ASN A 315 -5.04 22.49 8.81
C ASN A 315 -5.35 23.55 9.87
N GLU A 316 -4.33 24.30 10.26
CA GLU A 316 -4.43 25.27 11.37
C GLU A 316 -4.97 24.61 12.65
N ASN A 317 -6.07 25.11 13.21
CA ASN A 317 -6.72 24.55 14.40
C ASN A 317 -7.72 23.43 14.09
N ASP A 318 -8.01 23.17 12.81
CA ASP A 318 -8.93 22.12 12.38
C ASP A 318 -8.17 20.82 12.10
N ILE A 319 -8.48 19.81 12.91
CA ILE A 319 -7.92 18.47 12.81
C ILE A 319 -9.05 17.51 12.47
N ASN A 320 -9.05 17.01 11.24
CA ASN A 320 -10.06 16.09 10.76
C ASN A 320 -9.50 14.66 10.74
N ILE A 321 -10.12 13.78 11.51
CA ILE A 321 -9.82 12.35 11.55
C ILE A 321 -10.79 11.64 10.62
N ILE A 322 -10.29 11.23 9.46
CA ILE A 322 -11.08 10.68 8.38
C ILE A 322 -10.84 9.18 8.32
N THR A 323 -11.85 8.38 8.66
CA THR A 323 -11.77 6.92 8.70
C THR A 323 -12.47 6.31 7.50
N PHE A 324 -11.81 5.38 6.82
CA PHE A 324 -12.38 4.57 5.76
C PHE A 324 -12.55 3.13 6.25
N ASP A 325 -13.79 2.64 6.24
CA ASP A 325 -14.11 1.23 6.43
C ASP A 325 -14.24 0.56 5.08
N ASN A 326 -13.20 -0.18 4.69
CA ASN A 326 -13.20 -0.90 3.42
C ASN A 326 -14.00 -2.18 3.54
N LYS A 327 -15.17 -2.20 2.92
CA LYS A 327 -16.09 -3.34 2.89
C LYS A 327 -15.73 -4.37 1.83
N TYR A 328 -14.66 -4.14 1.06
CA TYR A 328 -14.26 -5.07 0.02
C TYR A 328 -13.97 -6.46 0.57
N LYS A 329 -14.69 -7.43 0.04
CA LYS A 329 -14.45 -8.86 0.25
C LYS A 329 -14.35 -9.51 -1.11
N GLU A 330 -13.26 -10.23 -1.32
CA GLU A 330 -13.12 -11.03 -2.52
C GLU A 330 -14.21 -12.13 -2.53
N PRO A 331 -14.87 -12.37 -3.68
CA PRO A 331 -15.91 -13.39 -3.77
C PRO A 331 -15.41 -14.78 -3.39
N VAL A 332 -16.23 -15.49 -2.60
CA VAL A 332 -16.04 -16.90 -2.25
C VAL A 332 -17.22 -17.68 -2.80
N TYR A 333 -16.94 -18.58 -3.74
CA TYR A 333 -17.97 -19.30 -4.51
C TYR A 333 -18.45 -20.56 -3.78
N GLY A 334 -17.61 -21.14 -2.92
CA GLY A 334 -17.89 -22.45 -2.36
C GLY A 334 -17.69 -23.58 -3.38
N LYS A 335 -17.60 -24.81 -2.86
CA LYS A 335 -17.31 -26.01 -3.67
C LYS A 335 -18.34 -26.27 -4.77
N ASN A 336 -19.64 -26.15 -4.47
CA ASN A 336 -20.70 -26.52 -5.41
C ASN A 336 -20.79 -25.54 -6.58
N GLU A 337 -20.87 -24.23 -6.29
CA GLU A 337 -20.96 -23.20 -7.33
C GLU A 337 -19.72 -23.22 -8.23
N LEU A 338 -18.52 -23.38 -7.65
CA LEU A 338 -17.30 -23.44 -8.44
C LEU A 338 -17.23 -24.71 -9.30
N ASN A 339 -17.67 -25.87 -8.79
CA ASN A 339 -17.77 -27.09 -9.60
C ASN A 339 -18.75 -26.91 -10.77
N GLU A 340 -19.94 -26.35 -10.54
CA GLU A 340 -20.89 -26.04 -11.61
C GLU A 340 -20.31 -25.07 -12.65
N TRP A 341 -19.56 -24.06 -12.20
CA TRP A 341 -18.87 -23.15 -13.10
C TRP A 341 -17.83 -23.88 -13.97
N VAL A 342 -17.04 -24.79 -13.37
CA VAL A 342 -16.05 -25.59 -14.10
C VAL A 342 -16.73 -26.46 -15.16
N GLU A 343 -17.80 -27.16 -14.81
CA GLU A 343 -18.53 -28.03 -15.74
C GLU A 343 -19.08 -27.24 -16.94
N LYS A 344 -19.77 -26.12 -16.67
CA LYS A 344 -20.29 -25.21 -17.70
C LYS A 344 -19.19 -24.62 -18.57
N SER A 345 -18.08 -24.22 -17.95
CA SER A 345 -16.92 -23.67 -18.66
C SER A 345 -16.27 -24.71 -19.56
N LEU A 346 -16.13 -25.95 -19.09
CA LEU A 346 -15.58 -27.04 -19.90
C LEU A 346 -16.45 -27.36 -21.11
N GLU A 347 -17.77 -27.35 -20.95
CA GLU A 347 -18.70 -27.52 -22.08
C GLU A 347 -18.58 -26.37 -23.09
N PHE A 348 -18.51 -25.13 -22.59
CA PHE A 348 -18.32 -23.96 -23.44
C PHE A 348 -16.98 -23.99 -24.18
N PHE A 349 -15.86 -24.21 -23.48
CA PHE A 349 -14.53 -24.27 -24.09
C PHE A 349 -14.45 -25.38 -25.13
N SER A 350 -14.99 -26.56 -24.82
CA SER A 350 -14.91 -27.71 -25.73
C SER A 350 -15.73 -27.51 -27.01
N SER A 351 -16.71 -26.60 -26.99
CA SER A 351 -17.56 -26.31 -28.14
C SER A 351 -17.09 -25.10 -28.95
N ASN A 352 -16.27 -24.22 -28.35
CA ASN A 352 -15.97 -22.90 -28.93
C ASN A 352 -14.47 -22.57 -29.07
N LEU A 353 -13.54 -23.43 -28.62
CA LEU A 353 -12.11 -23.10 -28.57
C LEU A 353 -11.56 -22.55 -29.90
N ASP A 354 -11.95 -23.15 -31.04
CA ASP A 354 -11.49 -22.78 -32.39
C ASP A 354 -11.74 -21.31 -32.77
N ASN A 355 -12.64 -20.59 -32.09
CA ASN A 355 -12.92 -19.17 -32.37
C ASN A 355 -12.99 -18.32 -31.09
N LEU A 356 -12.48 -18.84 -29.97
CA LEU A 356 -12.61 -18.17 -28.68
C LEU A 356 -11.57 -17.05 -28.56
N HIS A 357 -12.02 -15.84 -28.27
CA HIS A 357 -11.14 -14.69 -28.09
C HIS A 357 -10.98 -14.29 -26.63
N ILE A 358 -9.84 -13.67 -26.29
CA ILE A 358 -9.57 -13.26 -24.91
C ILE A 358 -10.60 -12.25 -24.35
N SER A 359 -11.17 -11.40 -25.20
CA SER A 359 -12.22 -10.44 -24.79
C SER A 359 -13.51 -11.11 -24.31
N GLU A 360 -13.83 -12.29 -24.85
CA GLU A 360 -14.96 -13.10 -24.42
C GLU A 360 -14.69 -13.74 -23.06
N ILE A 361 -13.46 -14.25 -22.86
CA ILE A 361 -13.00 -14.73 -21.56
C ILE A 361 -13.06 -13.62 -20.51
N ASP A 362 -12.52 -12.45 -20.80
CA ASP A 362 -12.54 -11.30 -19.89
C ASP A 362 -13.99 -10.96 -19.48
N SER A 363 -14.93 -11.07 -20.42
CA SER A 363 -16.37 -10.84 -20.18
C SER A 363 -17.00 -11.93 -19.29
N LEU A 364 -16.69 -13.21 -19.53
CA LEU A 364 -17.17 -14.34 -18.74
C LEU A 364 -16.66 -14.28 -17.30
N GLU A 365 -15.39 -13.99 -17.12
CA GLU A 365 -14.72 -13.92 -15.81
C GLU A 365 -15.21 -12.72 -15.00
N LYS A 366 -15.43 -11.57 -15.66
CA LYS A 366 -16.03 -10.38 -15.03
C LYS A 366 -17.46 -10.64 -14.56
N LYS A 367 -18.26 -11.43 -15.31
CA LYS A 367 -19.66 -11.73 -14.96
C LYS A 367 -19.78 -12.45 -13.62
N ILE A 368 -18.83 -13.34 -13.31
CA ILE A 368 -18.78 -14.05 -12.04
C ILE A 368 -17.99 -13.31 -10.95
N LYS A 369 -17.40 -12.15 -11.29
CA LYS A 369 -16.53 -11.36 -10.40
C LYS A 369 -15.26 -12.12 -10.00
N ALA A 370 -14.67 -12.87 -10.93
CA ALA A 370 -13.36 -13.46 -10.71
C ALA A 370 -12.29 -12.36 -10.55
N THR A 371 -11.29 -12.63 -9.70
CA THR A 371 -10.24 -11.65 -9.43
C THR A 371 -9.16 -11.76 -10.49
N ASP A 372 -8.95 -10.69 -11.26
CA ASP A 372 -7.85 -10.59 -12.22
C ASP A 372 -6.51 -10.48 -11.46
N VAL A 373 -5.65 -11.48 -11.66
CA VAL A 373 -4.29 -11.56 -11.11
C VAL A 373 -3.26 -11.71 -12.24
N THR A 374 -3.56 -11.15 -13.41
CA THR A 374 -2.70 -11.20 -14.60
C THR A 374 -1.35 -10.55 -14.34
N GLN A 375 -0.30 -11.23 -14.79
CA GLN A 375 1.08 -10.83 -14.55
C GLN A 375 1.57 -9.84 -15.59
N LYS A 376 2.47 -8.94 -15.18
CA LYS A 376 3.10 -7.96 -16.09
C LYS A 376 4.37 -8.47 -16.76
N HIS A 377 5.00 -9.47 -16.14
CA HIS A 377 6.16 -10.15 -16.72
C HIS A 377 5.68 -11.29 -17.62
N LYS A 378 6.54 -11.67 -18.58
CA LYS A 378 6.24 -12.77 -19.48
C LYS A 378 6.11 -14.09 -18.73
N ILE A 379 4.99 -14.78 -18.91
CA ILE A 379 4.82 -16.18 -18.52
C ILE A 379 4.67 -17.00 -19.79
N SER A 380 5.52 -18.01 -19.95
CA SER A 380 5.49 -18.97 -21.05
C SER A 380 5.07 -20.35 -20.56
N THR A 381 4.77 -21.23 -21.50
CA THR A 381 4.53 -22.66 -21.24
C THR A 381 5.22 -23.46 -22.34
N TYR A 382 5.85 -24.58 -21.97
CA TYR A 382 6.50 -25.49 -22.93
C TYR A 382 5.48 -26.11 -23.92
N ARG A 383 4.19 -26.10 -23.59
CA ARG A 383 3.12 -26.63 -24.44
C ARG A 383 2.84 -25.79 -25.69
N LEU A 384 3.34 -24.56 -25.71
CA LEU A 384 3.21 -23.60 -26.82
C LEU A 384 4.60 -23.18 -27.32
N GLU A 385 5.61 -24.05 -27.16
CA GLU A 385 6.96 -23.77 -27.63
C GLU A 385 6.95 -23.49 -29.14
N GLY A 386 7.56 -22.38 -29.55
CA GLY A 386 7.59 -21.93 -30.93
C GLY A 386 6.38 -21.08 -31.38
N MET A 387 5.36 -20.90 -30.53
CA MET A 387 4.22 -20.03 -30.82
C MET A 387 4.43 -18.63 -30.23
N ASP A 388 4.00 -17.60 -30.97
CA ASP A 388 4.00 -16.22 -30.50
C ASP A 388 2.69 -15.92 -29.74
N VAL A 389 2.72 -16.20 -28.45
CA VAL A 389 1.59 -15.97 -27.53
C VAL A 389 1.91 -14.82 -26.60
N GLU A 390 0.91 -14.19 -26.00
CA GLU A 390 1.04 -13.14 -24.97
C GLU A 390 1.34 -13.72 -23.58
N THR A 391 1.53 -12.87 -22.57
CA THR A 391 1.40 -13.32 -21.17
C THR A 391 -0.05 -13.75 -20.96
N PRO A 392 -0.32 -14.94 -20.40
CA PRO A 392 -1.67 -15.42 -20.20
C PRO A 392 -2.48 -14.45 -19.35
N ARG A 393 -3.76 -14.30 -19.68
CA ARG A 393 -4.71 -13.66 -18.77
C ARG A 393 -4.98 -14.63 -17.62
N ILE A 394 -4.90 -14.14 -16.38
CA ILE A 394 -5.00 -14.99 -15.19
C ILE A 394 -6.10 -14.50 -14.26
N TYR A 395 -7.00 -15.41 -13.90
CA TYR A 395 -8.06 -15.15 -12.93
C TYR A 395 -8.01 -16.11 -11.75
N ARG A 396 -8.41 -15.60 -10.59
CA ARG A 396 -8.53 -16.34 -9.34
C ARG A 396 -9.99 -16.42 -8.89
N LYS A 397 -10.36 -17.60 -8.39
CA LYS A 397 -11.67 -17.90 -7.81
C LYS A 397 -11.47 -18.61 -6.47
N ILE A 398 -11.98 -18.05 -5.38
CA ILE A 398 -11.83 -18.64 -4.05
C ILE A 398 -12.92 -19.69 -3.84
N GLU A 399 -12.52 -20.96 -3.69
CA GLU A 399 -13.45 -22.05 -3.38
C GLU A 399 -13.78 -22.07 -1.90
N SER A 400 -12.76 -21.94 -1.04
CA SER A 400 -12.88 -21.99 0.42
C SER A 400 -11.64 -21.38 1.09
N ASP A 401 -11.60 -21.43 2.42
CA ASP A 401 -10.40 -21.07 3.19
C ASP A 401 -9.19 -21.99 2.88
N THR A 402 -9.43 -23.15 2.25
CA THR A 402 -8.38 -24.13 1.92
C THR A 402 -7.99 -24.10 0.45
N LEU A 403 -8.94 -23.95 -0.48
CA LEU A 403 -8.71 -24.09 -1.92
C LEU A 403 -9.10 -22.84 -2.69
N LYS A 404 -8.37 -22.60 -3.77
CA LYS A 404 -8.72 -21.65 -4.83
C LYS A 404 -8.40 -22.26 -6.19
N LEU A 405 -9.08 -21.76 -7.21
CA LEU A 405 -8.84 -22.09 -8.61
C LEU A 405 -8.17 -20.90 -9.30
N ILE A 406 -7.05 -21.17 -9.95
CA ILE A 406 -6.36 -20.26 -10.87
C ILE A 406 -6.66 -20.72 -12.30
N THR A 407 -7.12 -19.81 -13.14
CA THR A 407 -7.36 -20.05 -14.57
C THR A 407 -6.46 -19.15 -15.40
N MET A 408 -5.66 -19.75 -16.28
CA MET A 408 -4.73 -19.08 -17.15
C MET A 408 -5.15 -19.32 -18.61
N TYR A 409 -5.29 -18.24 -19.37
CA TYR A 409 -5.71 -18.26 -20.77
C TYR A 409 -4.56 -17.72 -21.61
N TYR A 410 -3.87 -18.59 -22.35
CA TYR A 410 -2.82 -18.20 -23.28
C TYR A 410 -3.45 -17.89 -24.64
N TYR A 411 -3.00 -16.79 -25.26
CA TYR A 411 -3.62 -16.28 -26.48
C TYR A 411 -2.60 -15.66 -27.43
N GLY A 412 -2.89 -15.67 -28.72
CA GLY A 412 -2.00 -15.15 -29.77
C GLY A 412 -1.78 -13.63 -29.65
N THR A 413 -0.65 -13.14 -30.17
CA THR A 413 -0.30 -11.71 -30.13
C THR A 413 -1.11 -10.86 -31.12
N ILE A 414 -1.55 -11.43 -32.25
CA ILE A 414 -2.24 -10.73 -33.34
C ILE A 414 -3.76 -10.82 -33.19
N GLU A 415 -4.35 -11.99 -33.47
CA GLU A 415 -5.81 -12.18 -33.48
C GLU A 415 -6.41 -12.32 -32.07
N LYS A 416 -5.57 -12.48 -31.04
CA LYS A 416 -5.97 -12.66 -29.64
C LYS A 416 -6.89 -13.88 -29.39
N GLU A 417 -6.83 -14.87 -30.26
CA GLU A 417 -7.47 -16.18 -30.12
C GLU A 417 -6.82 -17.00 -28.99
N ILE A 418 -7.62 -17.80 -28.28
CA ILE A 418 -7.16 -18.65 -27.18
C ILE A 418 -6.47 -19.90 -27.74
N GLU A 419 -5.21 -20.09 -27.36
CA GLU A 419 -4.39 -21.24 -27.78
C GLU A 419 -4.42 -22.37 -26.75
N LEU A 420 -4.48 -21.99 -25.47
CA LEU A 420 -4.44 -22.93 -24.35
C LEU A 420 -5.15 -22.37 -23.14
N ILE A 421 -5.98 -23.21 -22.52
CA ILE A 421 -6.62 -22.94 -21.23
C ILE A 421 -6.02 -23.87 -20.19
N HIS A 422 -5.57 -23.30 -19.08
CA HIS A 422 -5.01 -24.02 -17.97
C HIS A 422 -5.74 -23.68 -16.67
N LEU A 423 -6.25 -24.69 -15.98
CA LEU A 423 -6.93 -24.60 -14.70
C LEU A 423 -6.06 -25.28 -13.65
N GLU A 424 -5.79 -24.60 -12.55
CA GLU A 424 -4.95 -25.10 -11.46
C GLU A 424 -5.66 -24.89 -10.11
N TRP A 425 -5.91 -25.97 -9.39
CA TRP A 425 -6.36 -25.89 -7.99
C TRP A 425 -5.15 -25.86 -7.07
N VAL A 426 -5.06 -24.81 -6.27
CA VAL A 426 -3.97 -24.60 -5.32
C VAL A 426 -4.51 -24.26 -3.93
N LEU A 427 -3.63 -24.34 -2.93
CA LEU A 427 -3.99 -23.93 -1.57
C LEU A 427 -4.25 -22.43 -1.51
N ASN A 428 -5.28 -22.03 -0.77
CA ASN A 428 -5.56 -20.63 -0.50
C ASN A 428 -4.57 -20.11 0.56
N ASN A 429 -3.70 -19.17 0.16
CA ASN A 429 -2.59 -18.66 0.96
C ASN A 429 -2.90 -17.32 1.67
N LYS A 430 -4.17 -16.92 1.78
CA LYS A 430 -4.57 -15.68 2.46
C LYS A 430 -4.14 -15.61 3.93
N ASN A 431 -3.96 -16.76 4.58
CA ASN A 431 -3.46 -16.84 5.94
C ASN A 431 -2.18 -17.69 5.97
N THR A 432 -1.02 -17.04 6.08
CA THR A 432 0.29 -17.69 6.06
C THR A 432 0.42 -18.79 7.13
N SER A 433 -0.12 -18.57 8.33
CA SER A 433 -0.08 -19.56 9.42
C SER A 433 -0.93 -20.80 9.13
N LEU A 434 -2.14 -20.61 8.58
CA LEU A 434 -3.01 -21.69 8.16
C LEU A 434 -2.40 -22.44 6.97
N TYR A 435 -1.84 -21.71 6.01
CA TYR A 435 -1.16 -22.26 4.84
C TYR A 435 0.03 -23.14 5.23
N GLU A 436 0.91 -22.65 6.11
CA GLU A 436 2.04 -23.43 6.62
C GLU A 436 1.59 -24.66 7.39
N SER A 437 0.55 -24.52 8.23
CA SER A 437 -0.04 -25.64 8.98
C SER A 437 -0.64 -26.70 8.06
N LEU A 438 -1.44 -26.30 7.07
CA LEU A 438 -2.02 -27.19 6.06
C LEU A 438 -0.93 -27.88 5.23
N ARG A 439 0.07 -27.13 4.76
CA ARG A 439 1.20 -27.68 3.99
C ARG A 439 1.99 -28.70 4.82
N SER A 440 2.20 -28.43 6.11
CA SER A 440 2.85 -29.37 7.02
C SER A 440 2.01 -30.63 7.29
N THR A 441 0.69 -30.46 7.40
CA THR A 441 -0.27 -31.54 7.63
C THR A 441 -0.37 -32.45 6.41
N ILE A 442 -0.51 -31.90 5.20
CA ILE A 442 -0.54 -32.67 3.95
C ILE A 442 0.74 -33.48 3.76
N LYS A 443 1.90 -32.93 4.16
CA LYS A 443 3.17 -33.68 4.14
C LYS A 443 3.20 -34.86 5.11
N LYS A 444 2.53 -34.76 6.26
CA LYS A 444 2.51 -35.79 7.31
C LYS A 444 1.40 -36.83 7.12
N ASP A 445 0.22 -36.40 6.65
CA ASP A 445 -0.95 -37.23 6.40
C ASP A 445 -1.51 -36.98 5.00
N LYS A 446 -1.25 -37.93 4.09
CA LYS A 446 -1.74 -37.88 2.72
C LYS A 446 -3.27 -37.88 2.62
N LYS A 447 -4.00 -38.36 3.65
CA LYS A 447 -5.47 -38.36 3.67
C LYS A 447 -6.08 -36.97 3.89
N ALA A 448 -5.29 -36.01 4.40
CA ALA A 448 -5.69 -34.63 4.55
C ALA A 448 -5.54 -33.80 3.26
N ASN A 449 -5.14 -34.44 2.14
CA ASN A 449 -4.90 -33.76 0.88
C ASN A 449 -6.23 -33.36 0.20
N PRO A 450 -6.53 -32.06 0.04
CA PRO A 450 -7.79 -31.60 -0.56
C PRO A 450 -7.85 -31.81 -2.09
N PHE A 451 -6.72 -32.14 -2.73
CA PHE A 451 -6.60 -32.25 -4.18
C PHE A 451 -7.07 -33.60 -4.74
N GLU A 452 -6.90 -34.71 -4.02
CA GLU A 452 -7.32 -36.03 -4.50
C GLU A 452 -8.85 -36.12 -4.74
N PRO A 453 -9.71 -35.68 -3.80
CA PRO A 453 -11.16 -35.63 -4.05
C PRO A 453 -11.53 -34.73 -5.24
N LYS A 454 -10.76 -33.65 -5.46
CA LYS A 454 -10.97 -32.73 -6.58
C LYS A 454 -10.60 -33.39 -7.91
N PHE A 455 -9.45 -34.07 -7.97
CA PHE A 455 -9.03 -34.85 -9.13
C PHE A 455 -10.08 -35.90 -9.50
N ILE A 456 -10.57 -36.69 -8.53
CA ILE A 456 -11.59 -37.73 -8.75
C ILE A 456 -12.88 -37.10 -9.32
N CYS A 457 -13.31 -35.97 -8.76
CA CYS A 457 -14.51 -35.26 -9.23
C CYS A 457 -14.40 -34.86 -10.71
N ILE A 458 -13.29 -34.22 -11.09
CA ILE A 458 -13.07 -33.75 -12.46
C ILE A 458 -12.87 -34.93 -13.41
N SER A 459 -12.11 -35.95 -12.99
CA SER A 459 -11.90 -37.19 -13.75
C SER A 459 -13.22 -37.89 -14.09
N ASN A 460 -14.13 -37.99 -13.12
CA ASN A 460 -15.46 -38.56 -13.33
C ASN A 460 -16.29 -37.74 -14.33
N TYR A 461 -16.27 -36.41 -14.22
CA TYR A 461 -16.95 -35.52 -15.16
C TYR A 461 -16.41 -35.68 -16.60
N LEU A 462 -15.09 -35.60 -16.77
CA LEU A 462 -14.45 -35.77 -18.07
C LEU A 462 -14.73 -37.16 -18.66
N THR A 463 -14.72 -38.20 -17.83
CA THR A 463 -15.04 -39.56 -18.28
C THR A 463 -16.50 -39.70 -18.72
N ALA A 464 -17.42 -39.05 -18.03
CA ALA A 464 -18.83 -39.03 -18.42
C ALA A 464 -19.07 -38.26 -19.73
N LYS A 465 -18.35 -37.15 -19.95
CA LYS A 465 -18.52 -36.30 -21.14
C LYS A 465 -17.78 -36.82 -22.39
N PHE A 466 -16.55 -37.28 -22.23
CA PHE A 466 -15.65 -37.63 -23.34
C PHE A 466 -15.34 -39.13 -23.43
N GLY A 467 -15.90 -39.95 -22.54
CA GLY A 467 -15.57 -41.38 -22.45
C GLY A 467 -14.25 -41.64 -21.72
N LYS A 468 -13.72 -42.87 -21.84
CA LYS A 468 -12.49 -43.26 -21.14
C LYS A 468 -11.27 -42.48 -21.68
N PRO A 469 -10.28 -42.16 -20.83
CA PRO A 469 -9.07 -41.47 -21.27
C PRO A 469 -8.30 -42.31 -22.31
N SER A 470 -7.79 -41.63 -23.33
CA SER A 470 -6.93 -42.16 -24.39
C SER A 470 -5.59 -42.69 -23.86
N SER A 471 -5.07 -42.09 -22.78
CA SER A 471 -3.89 -42.59 -22.06
C SER A 471 -3.96 -42.27 -20.58
N ILE A 472 -3.37 -43.15 -19.77
CA ILE A 472 -3.20 -42.99 -18.33
C ILE A 472 -1.73 -43.20 -18.02
N LYS A 473 -1.08 -42.24 -17.34
CA LYS A 473 0.27 -42.41 -16.81
C LYS A 473 0.23 -42.36 -15.29
N LYS A 474 0.90 -43.31 -14.65
CA LYS A 474 1.02 -43.39 -13.20
C LYS A 474 2.49 -43.38 -12.83
N GLU A 475 2.91 -42.33 -12.14
CA GLU A 475 4.26 -42.18 -11.60
C GLU A 475 4.24 -42.33 -10.07
N SER A 476 5.41 -42.38 -9.44
CA SER A 476 5.52 -42.59 -7.99
C SER A 476 4.79 -41.52 -7.16
N ASN A 477 4.66 -40.31 -7.69
CA ASN A 477 4.05 -39.15 -7.03
C ASN A 477 3.00 -38.42 -7.90
N GLY A 478 2.61 -39.00 -9.04
CA GLY A 478 1.81 -38.31 -10.05
C GLY A 478 0.85 -39.23 -10.79
N PHE A 479 -0.27 -38.67 -11.24
CA PHE A 479 -1.25 -39.38 -12.06
C PHE A 479 -1.82 -38.46 -13.14
N GLU A 480 -1.64 -38.86 -14.39
CA GLU A 480 -2.08 -38.11 -15.58
C GLU A 480 -3.14 -38.91 -16.35
N GLN A 481 -4.23 -38.26 -16.73
CA GLN A 481 -5.23 -38.77 -17.66
C GLN A 481 -5.35 -37.83 -18.85
N LYS A 482 -5.36 -38.38 -20.07
CA LYS A 482 -5.46 -37.61 -21.32
C LYS A 482 -6.64 -38.07 -22.15
N TRP A 483 -7.41 -37.12 -22.68
CA TRP A 483 -8.45 -37.33 -23.68
C TRP A 483 -8.05 -36.64 -24.99
N ILE A 484 -8.38 -37.30 -26.09
CA ILE A 484 -8.32 -36.72 -27.43
C ILE A 484 -9.76 -36.76 -27.94
N ALA A 485 -10.40 -35.60 -28.01
CA ALA A 485 -11.80 -35.46 -28.41
C ALA A 485 -11.87 -34.50 -29.60
N ASP A 486 -12.19 -35.03 -30.77
CA ASP A 486 -12.18 -34.27 -32.03
C ASP A 486 -10.84 -33.54 -32.28
N LYS A 487 -10.83 -32.20 -32.27
CA LYS A 487 -9.64 -31.35 -32.42
C LYS A 487 -8.98 -30.94 -31.10
N LEU A 488 -9.44 -31.46 -29.96
CA LEU A 488 -9.00 -31.05 -28.64
C LEU A 488 -8.13 -32.11 -27.95
N ILE A 489 -7.13 -31.63 -27.25
CA ILE A 489 -6.37 -32.39 -26.25
C ILE A 489 -6.75 -31.86 -24.86
N ILE A 490 -7.26 -32.75 -24.02
CA ILE A 490 -7.57 -32.46 -22.61
C ILE A 490 -6.66 -33.31 -21.73
N VAL A 491 -5.94 -32.70 -20.81
CA VAL A 491 -5.02 -33.38 -19.88
C VAL A 491 -5.36 -32.99 -18.45
N LEU A 492 -5.70 -33.98 -17.62
CA LEU A 492 -5.89 -33.83 -16.18
C LEU A 492 -4.71 -34.47 -15.46
N ASP A 493 -3.99 -33.68 -14.68
CA ASP A 493 -2.84 -34.12 -13.88
C ASP A 493 -3.11 -33.95 -12.38
N TYR A 494 -2.58 -34.89 -11.60
CA TYR A 494 -2.49 -34.81 -10.15
C TYR A 494 -1.07 -35.13 -9.71
N SER A 495 -0.31 -34.10 -9.34
CA SER A 495 1.09 -34.20 -8.88
C SER A 495 1.38 -33.24 -7.71
N GLY A 496 0.56 -33.34 -6.66
CA GLY A 496 0.65 -32.47 -5.47
C GLY A 496 -0.28 -31.26 -5.51
N ASN A 497 -0.82 -30.92 -6.68
CA ASN A 497 -1.97 -30.06 -6.95
C ASN A 497 -2.84 -30.76 -8.03
N VAL A 498 -3.98 -30.16 -8.41
CA VAL A 498 -4.76 -30.63 -9.58
C VAL A 498 -4.62 -29.62 -10.70
N GLN A 499 -4.28 -30.10 -11.90
CA GLN A 499 -4.12 -29.30 -13.10
C GLN A 499 -4.96 -29.85 -14.23
N LEU A 500 -5.66 -28.99 -14.95
CA LEU A 500 -6.42 -29.34 -16.15
C LEU A 500 -6.01 -28.42 -17.29
N THR A 501 -5.55 -29.01 -18.39
CA THR A 501 -5.15 -28.28 -19.60
C THR A 501 -6.05 -28.66 -20.76
N ILE A 502 -6.47 -27.66 -21.54
CA ILE A 502 -7.29 -27.78 -22.74
C ILE A 502 -6.58 -26.99 -23.84
N GLN A 503 -6.32 -27.63 -24.98
CA GLN A 503 -5.65 -27.00 -26.12
C GLN A 503 -6.06 -27.69 -27.42
N HIS A 504 -5.75 -27.05 -28.54
CA HIS A 504 -5.83 -27.68 -29.86
C HIS A 504 -4.85 -28.87 -29.97
N LYS A 505 -5.22 -29.81 -30.84
CA LYS A 505 -4.45 -31.02 -31.13
C LYS A 505 -3.13 -30.76 -31.84
#